data_AF-A0A9C8TXA3-F1
#
_entry.id   AF-A0A9C8TXA3-F1
#
_cell.length_a   1.000
_cell.length_b   1.000
_cell.length_c   1.000
_cell.angle_alpha   90.00
_cell.angle_beta   90.00
_cell.angle_gamma   90.00
#
_symmetry.space_group_name_H-M   'P 1'
#
loop_
_entity.id
_entity.type
_entity.pdbx_description
1 polymer ?
#
loop_
_entity_poly.entity_id
_entity_poly.type
_entity_poly.pdbx_seq_one_letter_code
_entity_poly.pdbx_strand_id
1 'polypeptide(L)'
;MSPARDTDQSPDAPSPQTDSSTDKQTVATGRRRKALTVLFFGLLVAHVAGNIDPQVLYQGDEVLTADKTIPVFPAYLRGRDFLAPFLAVSGGLTDYVGANVSQYFSIPYGGAAVLAAVALVAFLATGSIMSLAGDKAESLLRFVPPILLVIIWNRYTFVLADQLALLAALLVVCLYFRLPNRARLRAAVALPAILVFYYLAGGLCMLAAAMCGLYELLAKRRKVGWAYLVVGAITPLVVGSLLGDTFAQPYLRLTGLSGGLVATAAWMGLYGFFLVLMAALAIGSRLGSAEEKAGQARATGGFVAMLVAAIVLSLVTLDRDVRTFRRLCYFNQAQRWREVILQARKLVMESPGELYSGSTCRMLNRALFERRRLGVRMFAYPQARLGGLLLGRAMDEPYKSDSLLQLGAVDLAESLARESQDRWPDRPFVLRLLVKIALVKGDMAAARGHLETLSKDIIHGQFAKELLAKIDGGYDFARDEQIARIRSFMITARPPGPMSLRGMLEKLADKNPDNRMALEYLLAYDLLNRQLEPFVARVKQIGRFDYRYLPPHYAEAILLRAARTNQRPNFDGLPEKDPSILISGPMFVRLYEQHKADLPALQAALARELRGSYYWYYFTAMLQESKLAEQSSDR
;
A
#
# COMPACT_ATOMS: atom_id res chain seq x y z
N MET A 1 53.97 79.49 -41.65
CA MET A 1 52.82 79.47 -42.57
C MET A 1 52.68 78.06 -43.14
N SER A 2 51.45 77.54 -43.15
CA SER A 2 50.97 76.21 -43.59
C SER A 2 51.33 74.97 -42.76
N PRO A 3 50.31 74.11 -42.52
CA PRO A 3 50.43 72.68 -42.88
C PRO A 3 49.12 71.98 -43.35
N ALA A 4 49.31 70.73 -43.84
CA ALA A 4 48.43 69.52 -43.82
C ALA A 4 47.17 69.44 -44.72
N ARG A 5 47.08 68.47 -45.67
CA ARG A 5 46.52 67.08 -45.64
C ARG A 5 44.98 67.00 -45.63
N ASP A 6 44.37 66.29 -46.58
CA ASP A 6 43.49 65.14 -46.29
C ASP A 6 43.11 64.29 -47.52
N THR A 7 42.88 63.01 -47.23
CA THR A 7 42.67 61.83 -48.09
C THR A 7 41.18 61.55 -48.34
N ASP A 8 40.86 61.08 -49.55
CA ASP A 8 39.52 60.66 -49.98
C ASP A 8 39.50 59.12 -50.19
N GLN A 9 38.65 58.41 -49.45
CA GLN A 9 38.26 57.01 -49.67
C GLN A 9 36.88 56.73 -49.02
N SER A 10 35.87 56.42 -49.84
CA SER A 10 34.64 55.71 -49.42
C SER A 10 34.94 54.23 -49.12
N PRO A 11 34.20 53.58 -48.20
CA PRO A 11 33.27 52.55 -48.67
C PRO A 11 31.98 52.33 -47.82
N ASP A 12 30.95 51.84 -48.52
CA ASP A 12 29.91 50.86 -48.13
C ASP A 12 28.98 51.05 -46.91
N ALA A 13 27.69 51.01 -47.22
CA ALA A 13 26.57 50.90 -46.29
C ALA A 13 26.42 49.46 -45.71
N PRO A 14 26.07 49.29 -44.42
CA PRO A 14 25.79 47.97 -43.86
C PRO A 14 24.33 47.54 -44.02
N SER A 15 24.14 46.32 -44.53
CA SER A 15 22.89 45.56 -44.63
C SER A 15 22.38 45.02 -43.28
N PRO A 16 21.05 44.81 -43.10
CA PRO A 16 20.47 44.28 -41.86
C PRO A 16 20.49 42.73 -41.85
N GLN A 17 21.51 42.13 -41.24
CA GLN A 17 21.59 40.67 -41.01
C GLN A 17 22.03 40.36 -39.57
N THR A 18 21.18 40.61 -38.57
CA THR A 18 21.48 40.19 -37.18
C THR A 18 20.30 39.62 -36.39
N ASP A 19 19.05 39.71 -36.86
CA ASP A 19 17.90 39.20 -36.07
C ASP A 19 17.53 37.73 -36.36
N SER A 20 17.94 37.13 -37.48
CA SER A 20 17.48 35.79 -37.87
C SER A 20 18.20 34.61 -37.19
N SER A 21 19.40 34.82 -36.62
CA SER A 21 20.21 33.77 -35.99
C SER A 21 19.86 33.57 -34.51
N THR A 22 19.58 34.67 -33.81
CA THR A 22 19.14 34.72 -32.41
C THR A 22 17.76 34.07 -32.24
N ASP A 23 16.84 34.35 -33.18
CA ASP A 23 15.48 33.81 -33.16
C ASP A 23 15.44 32.29 -33.47
N LYS A 24 16.36 31.80 -34.30
CA LYS A 24 16.52 30.35 -34.53
C LYS A 24 17.09 29.63 -33.31
N GLN A 25 17.98 30.25 -32.55
CA GLN A 25 18.56 29.67 -31.32
C GLN A 25 17.56 29.66 -30.15
N THR A 26 16.74 30.69 -29.97
CA THR A 26 15.65 30.71 -28.98
C THR A 26 14.57 29.67 -29.29
N VAL A 27 14.19 29.52 -30.56
CA VAL A 27 13.21 28.49 -30.98
C VAL A 27 13.77 27.07 -30.79
N ALA A 28 15.05 26.84 -31.08
CA ALA A 28 15.70 25.53 -30.88
C ALA A 28 15.84 25.15 -29.39
N THR A 29 16.10 26.13 -28.52
CA THR A 29 16.23 25.91 -27.06
C THR A 29 14.88 25.63 -26.40
N GLY A 30 13.82 26.34 -26.77
CA GLY A 30 12.45 26.03 -26.32
C GLY A 30 11.97 24.63 -26.73
N ARG A 31 12.34 24.16 -27.94
CA ARG A 31 12.06 22.77 -28.37
C ARG A 31 12.78 21.73 -27.50
N ARG A 32 14.06 21.95 -27.15
CA ARG A 32 14.82 21.02 -26.30
C ARG A 32 14.24 20.90 -24.89
N ARG A 33 13.82 22.00 -24.26
CA ARG A 33 13.21 21.97 -22.91
C ARG A 33 11.81 21.33 -22.90
N LYS A 34 11.01 21.54 -23.95
CA LYS A 34 9.75 20.80 -24.13
C LYS A 34 10.00 19.30 -24.25
N ALA A 35 10.99 18.89 -25.06
CA ALA A 35 11.39 17.49 -25.17
C ALA A 35 11.84 16.89 -23.82
N LEU A 36 12.63 17.64 -23.04
CA LEU A 36 13.07 17.23 -21.70
C LEU A 36 11.92 17.11 -20.69
N THR A 37 10.92 17.99 -20.77
CA THR A 37 9.71 17.92 -19.94
C THR A 37 8.90 16.67 -20.30
N VAL A 38 8.72 16.39 -21.59
CA VAL A 38 8.07 15.17 -22.06
C VAL A 38 8.83 13.93 -21.60
N LEU A 39 10.17 13.95 -21.67
CA LEU A 39 11.02 12.86 -21.18
C LEU A 39 10.85 12.64 -19.67
N PHE A 40 10.85 13.71 -18.86
CA PHE A 40 10.65 13.62 -17.42
C PHE A 40 9.30 12.98 -17.09
N PHE A 41 8.20 13.45 -17.69
CA PHE A 41 6.87 12.88 -17.44
C PHE A 41 6.74 11.45 -18.00
N GLY A 42 7.41 11.13 -19.11
CA GLY A 42 7.49 9.75 -19.62
C GLY A 42 8.20 8.82 -18.65
N LEU A 43 9.33 9.24 -18.10
CA LEU A 43 10.05 8.50 -17.05
C LEU A 43 9.26 8.41 -15.74
N LEU A 44 8.55 9.47 -15.38
CA LEU A 44 7.65 9.50 -14.23
C LEU A 44 6.56 8.43 -14.37
N VAL A 45 5.85 8.39 -15.50
CA VAL A 45 4.82 7.40 -15.77
C VAL A 45 5.41 5.99 -15.76
N ALA A 46 6.59 5.79 -16.37
CA ALA A 46 7.28 4.49 -16.34
C ALA A 46 7.67 4.07 -14.92
N HIS A 47 8.16 4.98 -14.07
CA HIS A 47 8.48 4.71 -12.67
C HIS A 47 7.23 4.41 -11.87
N VAL A 48 6.16 5.20 -12.02
CA VAL A 48 4.90 4.97 -11.31
C VAL A 48 4.29 3.64 -11.73
N ALA A 49 4.21 3.34 -13.02
CA ALA A 49 3.66 2.07 -13.50
C ALA A 49 4.53 0.86 -13.14
N GLY A 50 5.85 0.95 -13.30
CA GLY A 50 6.76 -0.18 -13.12
C GLY A 50 7.19 -0.41 -11.67
N ASN A 51 7.45 0.66 -10.91
CA ASN A 51 7.98 0.59 -9.56
C ASN A 51 6.92 0.77 -8.47
N ILE A 52 6.02 1.74 -8.60
CA ILE A 52 4.97 1.99 -7.60
C ILE A 52 3.81 1.01 -7.79
N ASP A 53 3.41 0.77 -9.03
CA ASP A 53 2.35 -0.19 -9.40
C ASP A 53 1.03 0.09 -8.63
N PRO A 54 0.32 1.20 -8.95
CA PRO A 54 -0.84 1.66 -8.18
C PRO A 54 -1.99 0.66 -8.09
N GLN A 55 -2.04 -0.31 -9.00
CA GLN A 55 -3.04 -1.39 -8.96
C GLN A 55 -2.96 -2.23 -7.68
N VAL A 56 -1.75 -2.36 -7.14
CA VAL A 56 -1.50 -3.08 -5.91
C VAL A 56 -1.98 -2.29 -4.68
N LEU A 57 -2.02 -0.95 -4.76
CA LEU A 57 -2.58 -0.10 -3.71
C LEU A 57 -4.09 -0.28 -3.58
N TYR A 58 -4.80 -0.40 -4.72
CA TYR A 58 -6.27 -0.58 -4.74
C TYR A 58 -6.72 -1.80 -3.93
N GLN A 59 -5.98 -2.91 -4.02
CA GLN A 59 -6.32 -4.18 -3.38
C GLN A 59 -5.70 -4.35 -1.99
N GLY A 60 -4.90 -3.39 -1.53
CA GLY A 60 -4.16 -3.51 -0.28
C GLY A 60 -5.02 -3.26 0.97
N ASP A 61 -4.78 -4.03 2.03
CA ASP A 61 -5.41 -3.84 3.35
C ASP A 61 -4.67 -2.87 4.27
N GLU A 62 -5.35 -2.41 5.31
CA GLU A 62 -4.65 -1.68 6.36
C GLU A 62 -3.56 -2.56 6.94
N VAL A 63 -2.37 -1.99 7.09
CA VAL A 63 -1.31 -2.65 7.84
C VAL A 63 -0.84 -1.65 8.87
N LEU A 64 -1.00 -2.06 10.13
CA LEU A 64 -0.42 -1.38 11.26
C LEU A 64 0.91 -2.08 11.56
N THR A 65 2.03 -1.43 11.26
CA THR A 65 3.33 -1.80 11.82
C THR A 65 3.68 -0.83 12.95
N ALA A 66 4.65 -1.20 13.79
CA ALA A 66 5.09 -0.37 14.93
C ALA A 66 5.48 1.06 14.50
N ASP A 67 5.99 1.22 13.28
CA ASP A 67 6.52 2.49 12.77
C ASP A 67 5.68 3.11 11.63
N LYS A 68 4.70 2.39 11.06
CA LYS A 68 3.96 2.84 9.86
C LYS A 68 2.50 2.40 9.91
N THR A 69 1.60 3.36 9.68
CA THR A 69 0.21 3.13 9.28
C THR A 69 0.15 3.12 7.76
N ILE A 70 -0.12 1.95 7.17
CA ILE A 70 -0.35 1.87 5.73
C ILE A 70 -1.85 2.01 5.51
N PRO A 71 -2.33 3.12 4.91
CA PRO A 71 -3.75 3.41 4.86
C PRO A 71 -4.51 2.39 4.02
N VAL A 72 -5.77 2.18 4.41
CA VAL A 72 -6.76 1.48 3.61
C VAL A 72 -7.06 2.28 2.36
N PHE A 73 -7.14 1.58 1.23
CA PHE A 73 -7.63 2.19 0.01
C PHE A 73 -9.11 2.59 0.17
N PRO A 74 -9.48 3.85 -0.11
CA PRO A 74 -10.84 4.34 0.12
C PRO A 74 -11.83 3.64 -0.82
N ALA A 75 -12.94 3.14 -0.24
CA ALA A 75 -14.09 2.66 -1.01
C ALA A 75 -14.88 3.84 -1.58
N TYR A 76 -15.64 3.61 -2.65
CA TYR A 76 -16.51 4.62 -3.23
C TYR A 76 -17.82 4.00 -3.73
N LEU A 77 -18.95 4.50 -3.22
CA LEU A 77 -20.28 4.14 -3.68
C LEU A 77 -21.01 5.36 -4.25
N ARG A 78 -21.80 5.14 -5.31
CA ARG A 78 -22.72 6.16 -5.83
C ARG A 78 -23.95 6.29 -4.94
N GLY A 79 -24.35 7.52 -4.64
CA GLY A 79 -25.60 7.80 -3.93
C GLY A 79 -25.47 8.95 -2.93
N ARG A 80 -26.62 9.47 -2.51
CA ARG A 80 -26.67 10.54 -1.51
C ARG A 80 -26.28 10.04 -0.12
N ASP A 81 -26.62 8.80 0.21
CA ASP A 81 -26.32 8.17 1.50
C ASP A 81 -24.81 8.09 1.74
N PHE A 82 -24.03 7.75 0.70
CA PHE A 82 -22.57 7.71 0.79
C PHE A 82 -21.96 9.11 0.81
N LEU A 83 -22.56 10.12 0.17
CA LEU A 83 -22.04 11.50 0.14
C LEU A 83 -22.31 12.26 1.46
N ALA A 84 -23.44 12.02 2.13
CA ALA A 84 -23.86 12.79 3.29
C ALA A 84 -22.83 12.82 4.45
N PRO A 85 -22.18 11.70 4.83
CA PRO A 85 -21.13 11.70 5.84
C PRO A 85 -19.91 12.56 5.46
N PHE A 86 -19.56 12.63 4.17
CA PHE A 86 -18.45 13.46 3.70
C PHE A 86 -18.77 14.96 3.76
N LEU A 87 -20.04 15.35 3.58
CA LEU A 87 -20.44 16.75 3.71
C LEU A 87 -20.50 17.21 5.18
N ALA A 88 -20.62 16.28 6.12
CA ALA A 88 -20.68 16.56 7.54
C ALA A 88 -19.30 16.88 8.16
N VAL A 89 -18.20 16.70 7.41
CA VAL A 89 -16.85 16.85 7.96
C VAL A 89 -15.97 17.78 7.12
N SER A 90 -15.09 18.51 7.79
CA SER A 90 -14.13 19.41 7.15
C SER A 90 -13.25 18.66 6.14
N GLY A 91 -13.03 19.20 4.95
CA GLY A 91 -12.26 18.53 3.90
C GLY A 91 -12.94 17.33 3.23
N GLY A 92 -14.15 16.96 3.66
CA GLY A 92 -14.78 15.73 3.21
C GLY A 92 -15.18 15.71 1.73
N LEU A 93 -15.39 16.88 1.09
CA LEU A 93 -15.57 16.90 -0.37
C LEU A 93 -14.30 16.45 -1.10
N THR A 94 -13.13 16.87 -0.62
CA THR A 94 -11.85 16.42 -1.18
C THR A 94 -11.62 14.92 -0.91
N ASP A 95 -12.02 14.43 0.27
CA ASP A 95 -12.02 12.99 0.57
C ASP A 95 -12.94 12.21 -0.39
N TYR A 96 -14.14 12.73 -0.68
CA TYR A 96 -15.10 12.11 -1.59
C TYR A 96 -14.58 12.05 -3.03
N VAL A 97 -14.04 13.16 -3.54
CA VAL A 97 -13.40 13.20 -4.87
C VAL A 97 -12.16 12.31 -4.88
N GLY A 98 -11.37 12.32 -3.82
CA GLY A 98 -10.22 11.44 -3.62
C GLY A 98 -10.61 9.98 -3.71
N ALA A 99 -11.64 9.55 -3.00
CA ALA A 99 -12.19 8.20 -3.03
C ALA A 99 -12.66 7.80 -4.44
N ASN A 100 -13.34 8.71 -5.15
CA ASN A 100 -13.79 8.46 -6.52
C ASN A 100 -12.61 8.27 -7.50
N VAL A 101 -11.66 9.21 -7.50
CA VAL A 101 -10.51 9.18 -8.42
C VAL A 101 -9.59 8.01 -8.09
N SER A 102 -9.53 7.61 -6.82
CA SER A 102 -8.76 6.45 -6.38
C SER A 102 -9.28 5.16 -7.05
N GLN A 103 -10.56 5.04 -7.40
CA GLN A 103 -11.08 3.82 -8.07
C GLN A 103 -10.36 3.49 -9.38
N TYR A 104 -9.83 4.49 -10.10
CA TYR A 104 -9.06 4.27 -11.34
C TYR A 104 -7.74 3.52 -11.14
N PHE A 105 -7.30 3.33 -9.89
CA PHE A 105 -6.12 2.53 -9.58
C PHE A 105 -6.35 1.05 -9.87
N SER A 106 -7.60 0.59 -9.86
CA SER A 106 -7.97 -0.79 -10.23
C SER A 106 -7.62 -1.15 -11.70
N ILE A 107 -7.60 -0.14 -12.59
CA ILE A 107 -7.39 -0.30 -14.03
C ILE A 107 -5.88 -0.35 -14.33
N PRO A 108 -5.40 -1.25 -15.21
CA PRO A 108 -4.01 -1.26 -15.65
C PRO A 108 -3.57 0.11 -16.15
N TYR A 109 -2.47 0.64 -15.60
CA TYR A 109 -1.93 1.98 -15.87
C TYR A 109 -2.83 3.17 -15.51
N GLY A 110 -4.09 2.96 -15.13
CA GLY A 110 -5.04 4.02 -14.78
C GLY A 110 -4.56 4.85 -13.59
N GLY A 111 -4.15 4.19 -12.51
CA GLY A 111 -3.56 4.89 -11.36
C GLY A 111 -2.26 5.63 -11.67
N ALA A 112 -1.45 5.12 -12.62
CA ALA A 112 -0.24 5.80 -13.04
C ALA A 112 -0.55 7.10 -13.80
N ALA A 113 -1.60 7.09 -14.65
CA ALA A 113 -2.10 8.27 -15.32
C ALA A 113 -2.65 9.31 -14.33
N VAL A 114 -3.39 8.88 -13.31
CA VAL A 114 -3.90 9.77 -12.26
C VAL A 114 -2.76 10.45 -11.50
N LEU A 115 -1.79 9.70 -11.01
CA LEU A 115 -0.66 10.27 -10.27
C LEU A 115 0.18 11.20 -11.18
N ALA A 116 0.43 10.81 -12.44
CA ALA A 116 1.11 11.67 -13.39
C ALA A 116 0.32 12.98 -13.66
N ALA A 117 -1.01 12.92 -13.74
CA ALA A 117 -1.86 14.11 -13.86
C ALA A 117 -1.74 15.01 -12.64
N VAL A 118 -1.71 14.45 -11.42
CA VAL A 118 -1.48 15.22 -10.18
C VAL A 118 -0.12 15.93 -10.22
N ALA A 119 0.95 15.24 -10.59
CA ALA A 119 2.27 15.86 -10.76
C ALA A 119 2.26 16.95 -11.83
N LEU A 120 1.57 16.72 -12.95
CA LEU A 120 1.50 17.68 -14.06
C LEU A 120 0.75 18.94 -13.64
N VAL A 121 -0.38 18.82 -12.94
CA VAL A 121 -1.13 19.98 -12.44
C VAL A 121 -0.29 20.76 -11.43
N ALA A 122 0.43 20.09 -10.52
CA ALA A 122 1.36 20.76 -9.61
C ALA A 122 2.46 21.52 -10.38
N PHE A 123 3.07 20.90 -11.40
CA PHE A 123 4.07 21.51 -12.28
C PHE A 123 3.54 22.73 -13.06
N LEU A 124 2.30 22.68 -13.54
CA LEU A 124 1.63 23.77 -14.24
C LEU A 124 1.25 24.91 -13.29
N ALA A 125 0.77 24.58 -12.08
CA ALA A 125 0.44 25.56 -11.05
C ALA A 125 1.69 26.31 -10.58
N THR A 126 2.80 25.62 -10.31
CA THR A 126 4.08 26.26 -9.99
C THR A 126 4.55 27.16 -11.12
N GLY A 127 4.43 26.72 -12.38
CA GLY A 127 4.74 27.57 -13.54
C GLY A 127 3.90 28.84 -13.60
N SER A 128 2.59 28.73 -13.34
CA SER A 128 1.65 29.86 -13.32
C SER A 128 1.96 30.83 -12.19
N ILE A 129 2.35 30.33 -11.02
CA ILE A 129 2.79 31.14 -9.88
C ILE A 129 4.09 31.88 -10.22
N MET A 130 5.02 31.24 -10.92
CA MET A 130 6.30 31.82 -11.31
C MET A 130 6.19 32.85 -12.44
N SER A 131 5.32 32.62 -13.43
CA SER A 131 5.12 33.56 -14.55
C SER A 131 4.65 34.95 -14.11
N LEU A 132 4.10 35.05 -12.90
CA LEU A 132 3.66 36.32 -12.30
C LEU A 132 4.83 37.22 -11.85
N ALA A 133 6.06 36.70 -11.72
CA ALA A 133 7.25 37.49 -11.38
C ALA A 133 8.20 37.73 -12.57
N GLY A 134 7.71 37.52 -13.79
CA GLY A 134 8.47 37.67 -15.03
C GLY A 134 8.52 36.39 -15.85
N ASP A 135 9.16 36.45 -17.03
CA ASP A 135 9.17 35.39 -18.05
C ASP A 135 10.12 34.21 -17.70
N LYS A 136 9.99 33.69 -16.47
CA LYS A 136 10.75 32.54 -15.94
C LYS A 136 9.96 31.24 -16.06
N ALA A 137 9.06 31.17 -17.06
CA ALA A 137 8.18 30.01 -17.30
C ALA A 137 8.95 28.69 -17.49
N GLU A 138 10.23 28.74 -17.87
CA GLU A 138 11.07 27.56 -18.13
C GLU A 138 12.02 27.18 -16.97
N SER A 139 11.79 27.70 -15.77
CA SER A 139 12.66 27.42 -14.62
C SER A 139 12.62 25.95 -14.18
N LEU A 140 13.80 25.43 -13.80
CA LEU A 140 13.94 24.07 -13.25
C LEU A 140 13.21 23.88 -11.92
N LEU A 141 12.91 24.96 -11.20
CA LEU A 141 12.16 24.90 -9.94
C LEU A 141 10.76 24.29 -10.10
N ARG A 142 10.17 24.32 -11.30
CA ARG A 142 8.86 23.70 -11.58
C ARG A 142 8.85 22.18 -11.35
N PHE A 143 10.00 21.52 -11.42
CA PHE A 143 10.12 20.07 -11.24
C PHE A 143 10.21 19.66 -9.77
N VAL A 144 10.45 20.59 -8.84
CA VAL A 144 10.59 20.28 -7.40
C VAL A 144 9.32 19.63 -6.84
N PRO A 145 8.09 20.16 -7.05
CA PRO A 145 6.89 19.51 -6.51
C PRO A 145 6.62 18.10 -7.05
N PRO A 146 6.70 17.83 -8.38
CA PRO A 146 6.65 16.47 -8.90
C PRO A 146 7.65 15.50 -8.26
N ILE A 147 8.90 15.93 -8.04
CA ILE A 147 9.93 15.08 -7.42
C ILE A 147 9.57 14.75 -5.97
N LEU A 148 9.13 15.74 -5.18
CA LEU A 148 8.71 15.52 -3.80
C LEU A 148 7.46 14.63 -3.72
N LEU A 149 6.51 14.77 -4.65
CA LEU A 149 5.36 13.89 -4.75
C LEU A 149 5.77 12.43 -5.04
N VAL A 150 6.75 12.19 -5.92
CA VAL A 150 7.29 10.84 -6.15
C VAL A 150 7.88 10.24 -4.88
N ILE A 151 8.60 11.02 -4.08
CA ILE A 151 9.14 10.56 -2.79
C ILE A 151 8.00 10.15 -1.86
N ILE A 152 6.92 10.93 -1.80
CA ILE A 152 5.72 10.60 -1.02
C ILE A 152 5.09 9.28 -1.52
N TRP A 153 4.93 9.13 -2.84
CA TRP A 153 4.32 7.93 -3.42
C TRP A 153 5.14 6.66 -3.21
N ASN A 154 6.47 6.79 -3.24
CA ASN A 154 7.42 5.72 -3.00
C ASN A 154 7.30 5.09 -1.60
N ARG A 155 6.65 5.77 -0.65
CA ARG A 155 6.43 5.26 0.71
C ARG A 155 5.13 4.46 0.86
N TYR A 156 4.22 4.49 -0.12
CA TYR A 156 2.91 3.81 -0.07
C TYR A 156 2.00 4.21 1.12
N THR A 157 2.35 5.25 1.88
CA THR A 157 1.59 5.77 3.02
C THR A 157 0.72 6.97 2.66
N PHE A 158 0.66 7.33 1.38
CA PHE A 158 -0.03 8.54 0.93
C PHE A 158 -1.54 8.30 0.79
N VAL A 159 -2.32 9.34 1.05
CA VAL A 159 -3.73 9.42 0.68
C VAL A 159 -3.86 10.37 -0.50
N LEU A 160 -4.64 10.00 -1.52
CA LEU A 160 -4.81 10.84 -2.71
C LEU A 160 -5.52 12.17 -2.37
N ALA A 161 -6.41 12.16 -1.37
CA ALA A 161 -7.11 13.34 -0.89
C ALA A 161 -6.15 14.46 -0.43
N ASP A 162 -5.04 14.14 0.26
CA ASP A 162 -4.02 15.12 0.66
C ASP A 162 -3.44 15.87 -0.56
N GLN A 163 -3.23 15.14 -1.66
CA GLN A 163 -2.67 15.69 -2.89
C GLN A 163 -3.69 16.53 -3.65
N LEU A 164 -4.96 16.13 -3.65
CA LEU A 164 -6.03 16.94 -4.21
C LEU A 164 -6.23 18.23 -3.41
N ALA A 165 -6.11 18.17 -2.08
CA ALA A 165 -6.12 19.36 -1.22
C ALA A 165 -4.94 20.29 -1.55
N LEU A 166 -3.76 19.75 -1.86
CA LEU A 166 -2.61 20.53 -2.30
C LEU A 166 -2.88 21.22 -3.64
N LEU A 167 -3.39 20.49 -4.63
CA LEU A 167 -3.74 21.07 -5.92
C LEU A 167 -4.81 22.17 -5.78
N ALA A 168 -5.79 21.96 -4.92
CA ALA A 168 -6.83 22.95 -4.64
C ALA A 168 -6.25 24.19 -3.94
N ALA A 169 -5.30 24.03 -3.00
CA ALA A 169 -4.60 25.15 -2.37
C ALA A 169 -3.81 25.97 -3.39
N LEU A 170 -3.08 25.29 -4.28
CA LEU A 170 -2.33 25.94 -5.36
C LEU A 170 -3.27 26.65 -6.35
N LEU A 171 -4.44 26.08 -6.64
CA LEU A 171 -5.46 26.70 -7.46
C LEU A 171 -5.98 28.00 -6.81
N VAL A 172 -6.29 27.98 -5.52
CA VAL A 172 -6.71 29.18 -4.76
C VAL A 172 -5.64 30.27 -4.85
N VAL A 173 -4.36 29.93 -4.70
CA VAL A 173 -3.25 30.88 -4.84
C VAL A 173 -3.14 31.40 -6.28
N CYS A 174 -3.30 30.55 -7.30
CA CYS A 174 -3.29 30.99 -8.70
C CYS A 174 -4.44 31.96 -8.99
N LEU A 175 -5.65 31.67 -8.48
CA LEU A 175 -6.82 32.55 -8.60
C LEU A 175 -6.62 33.87 -7.85
N TYR A 176 -6.03 33.82 -6.66
CA TYR A 176 -5.66 34.99 -5.87
C TYR A 176 -4.81 35.98 -6.69
N PHE A 177 -3.82 35.47 -7.43
CA PHE A 177 -2.95 36.30 -8.23
C PHE A 177 -3.58 36.87 -9.50
N ARG A 178 -4.62 36.23 -10.03
CA ARG A 178 -5.42 36.78 -11.14
C ARG A 178 -6.28 37.97 -10.73
N LEU A 179 -6.52 38.16 -9.43
CA LEU A 179 -7.27 39.32 -8.94
C LEU A 179 -6.47 40.62 -9.12
N PRO A 180 -7.17 41.76 -9.36
CA PRO A 180 -6.53 43.07 -9.45
C PRO A 180 -5.63 43.34 -8.26
N ASN A 181 -4.50 44.03 -8.45
CA ASN A 181 -3.51 44.30 -7.39
C ASN A 181 -3.96 45.39 -6.40
N ARG A 182 -5.19 45.28 -5.90
CA ARG A 182 -5.80 46.14 -4.89
C ARG A 182 -5.97 45.33 -3.60
N ALA A 183 -5.14 45.63 -2.60
CA ALA A 183 -5.04 44.84 -1.37
C ALA A 183 -6.39 44.62 -0.65
N ARG A 184 -7.25 45.64 -0.60
CA ARG A 184 -8.58 45.55 0.04
C ARG A 184 -9.55 44.66 -0.74
N LEU A 185 -9.54 44.73 -2.07
CA LEU A 185 -10.37 43.88 -2.92
C LEU A 185 -9.92 42.42 -2.83
N ARG A 186 -8.59 42.20 -2.87
CA ARG A 186 -8.01 40.87 -2.66
C ARG A 186 -8.41 40.29 -1.30
N ALA A 187 -8.29 41.08 -0.23
CA ALA A 187 -8.71 40.68 1.11
C ALA A 187 -10.20 40.37 1.19
N ALA A 188 -11.06 41.21 0.60
CA ALA A 188 -12.51 41.03 0.61
C ALA A 188 -12.96 39.74 -0.08
N VAL A 189 -12.25 39.30 -1.12
CA VAL A 189 -12.57 38.07 -1.87
C VAL A 189 -11.87 36.84 -1.27
N ALA A 190 -10.59 36.95 -0.92
CA ALA A 190 -9.78 35.80 -0.55
C ALA A 190 -9.95 35.37 0.92
N LEU A 191 -10.27 36.27 1.85
CA LEU A 191 -10.50 35.88 3.26
C LEU A 191 -11.75 34.99 3.40
N PRO A 192 -12.93 35.32 2.82
CA PRO A 192 -14.06 34.39 2.81
C PRO A 192 -13.76 33.10 2.04
N ALA A 193 -12.99 33.19 0.95
CA ALA A 193 -12.59 32.01 0.18
C ALA A 193 -11.75 31.03 1.01
N ILE A 194 -10.93 31.48 1.97
CA ILE A 194 -10.15 30.60 2.87
C ILE A 194 -11.08 29.79 3.79
N LEU A 195 -12.17 30.38 4.29
CA LEU A 195 -13.17 29.68 5.12
C LEU A 195 -13.85 28.56 4.31
N VAL A 196 -14.33 28.89 3.11
CA VAL A 196 -14.93 27.92 2.18
C VAL A 196 -13.90 26.84 1.81
N PHE A 197 -12.66 27.24 1.55
CA PHE A 197 -11.59 26.31 1.20
C PHE A 197 -11.26 25.33 2.32
N TYR A 198 -11.26 25.77 3.58
CA TYR A 198 -11.08 24.86 4.72
C TYR A 198 -12.19 23.82 4.81
N TYR A 199 -13.45 24.24 4.63
CA TYR A 199 -14.57 23.30 4.59
C TYR A 199 -14.40 22.28 3.46
N LEU A 200 -13.91 22.68 2.29
CA LEU A 200 -13.76 21.79 1.12
C LEU A 200 -12.51 20.89 1.16
N ALA A 201 -11.38 21.39 1.66
CA ALA A 201 -10.05 20.76 1.50
C ALA A 201 -9.24 20.63 2.80
N GLY A 202 -9.82 20.98 3.95
CA GLY A 202 -9.19 20.80 5.26
C GLY A 202 -7.93 21.66 5.47
N GLY A 203 -6.95 21.10 6.16
CA GLY A 203 -5.81 21.82 6.74
C GLY A 203 -4.88 22.52 5.74
N LEU A 204 -4.87 22.14 4.45
CA LEU A 204 -4.03 22.84 3.45
C LEU A 204 -4.51 24.27 3.15
N CYS A 205 -5.66 24.69 3.67
CA CYS A 205 -6.02 26.10 3.72
C CYS A 205 -4.96 26.95 4.42
N MET A 206 -4.25 26.38 5.41
CA MET A 206 -3.19 27.06 6.14
C MET A 206 -2.00 27.38 5.23
N LEU A 207 -1.64 26.47 4.32
CA LEU A 207 -0.59 26.72 3.33
C LEU A 207 -0.99 27.83 2.36
N ALA A 208 -2.21 27.78 1.82
CA ALA A 208 -2.71 28.82 0.93
C ALA A 208 -2.73 30.20 1.63
N ALA A 209 -3.24 30.24 2.87
CA ALA A 209 -3.26 31.45 3.69
C ALA A 209 -1.85 31.96 4.02
N ALA A 210 -0.90 31.07 4.34
CA ALA A 210 0.49 31.42 4.61
C ALA A 210 1.19 31.97 3.36
N MET A 211 0.97 31.38 2.18
CA MET A 211 1.49 31.88 0.92
C MET A 211 0.97 33.29 0.61
N CYS A 212 -0.35 33.50 0.64
CA CYS A 212 -0.96 34.81 0.42
C CYS A 212 -0.52 35.85 1.47
N GLY A 213 -0.49 35.47 2.74
CA GLY A 213 -0.09 36.33 3.85
C GLY A 213 1.37 36.75 3.76
N LEU A 214 2.28 35.81 3.50
CA LEU A 214 3.71 36.06 3.36
C LEU A 214 4.01 37.00 2.19
N TYR A 215 3.34 36.81 1.06
CA TYR A 215 3.47 37.69 -0.10
C TYR A 215 3.06 39.13 0.21
N GLU A 216 1.89 39.33 0.83
CA GLU A 216 1.41 40.68 1.17
C GLU A 216 2.25 41.34 2.29
N LEU A 217 2.74 40.56 3.25
CA LEU A 217 3.68 41.02 4.28
C LEU A 217 4.97 41.58 3.66
N LEU A 218 5.59 40.81 2.76
CA LEU A 218 6.82 41.21 2.07
C LEU A 218 6.59 42.35 1.05
N ALA A 219 5.38 42.45 0.50
CA ALA A 219 4.91 43.59 -0.28
C ALA A 219 4.58 44.86 0.56
N LYS A 220 4.98 44.89 1.85
CA LYS A 220 4.77 45.99 2.82
C LYS A 220 3.31 46.25 3.20
N ARG A 221 2.37 45.36 2.90
CA ARG A 221 0.93 45.47 3.24
C ARG A 221 0.60 44.71 4.53
N ARG A 222 1.25 45.13 5.63
CA ARG A 222 1.27 44.40 6.91
C ARG A 222 -0.10 44.03 7.47
N LYS A 223 -1.08 44.93 7.44
CA LYS A 223 -2.43 44.66 7.99
C LYS A 223 -3.14 43.52 7.26
N VAL A 224 -3.05 43.50 5.92
CA VAL A 224 -3.69 42.48 5.08
C VAL A 224 -2.96 41.14 5.21
N GLY A 225 -1.63 41.17 5.23
CA GLY A 225 -0.83 39.95 5.41
C GLY A 225 -1.05 39.27 6.78
N TRP A 226 -1.11 40.05 7.87
CA TRP A 226 -1.49 39.51 9.19
C TRP A 226 -2.92 39.00 9.23
N ALA A 227 -3.86 39.67 8.56
CA ALA A 227 -5.24 39.18 8.48
C ALA A 227 -5.31 37.78 7.85
N TYR A 228 -4.55 37.50 6.79
CA TYR A 228 -4.49 36.15 6.20
C TYR A 228 -3.93 35.10 7.16
N LEU A 229 -2.85 35.42 7.87
CA LEU A 229 -2.24 34.47 8.82
C LEU A 229 -3.17 34.18 10.00
N VAL A 230 -3.80 35.23 10.55
CA VAL A 230 -4.74 35.09 11.67
C VAL A 230 -5.99 34.33 11.23
N VAL A 231 -6.59 34.68 10.10
CA VAL A 231 -7.76 33.96 9.58
C VAL A 231 -7.40 32.51 9.24
N GLY A 232 -6.24 32.26 8.61
CA GLY A 232 -5.77 30.91 8.33
C GLY A 232 -5.54 30.07 9.59
N ALA A 233 -5.08 30.67 10.70
CA ALA A 233 -4.87 29.98 11.96
C ALA A 233 -6.18 29.76 12.75
N ILE A 234 -7.12 30.71 12.70
CA ILE A 234 -8.40 30.64 13.42
C ILE A 234 -9.43 29.77 12.67
N THR A 235 -9.35 29.70 11.34
CA THR A 235 -10.34 28.97 10.51
C THR A 235 -10.50 27.50 10.91
N PRO A 236 -9.42 26.70 11.09
CA PRO A 236 -9.57 25.31 11.54
C PRO A 236 -10.21 25.21 12.93
N LEU A 237 -9.90 26.15 13.81
CA LEU A 237 -10.46 26.23 15.16
C LEU A 237 -11.96 26.50 15.15
N VAL A 238 -12.40 27.49 14.37
CA VAL A 238 -13.82 27.89 14.29
C VAL A 238 -14.64 26.85 13.53
N VAL A 239 -14.22 26.45 12.34
CA VAL A 239 -14.99 25.51 11.52
C VAL A 239 -14.92 24.10 12.12
N GLY A 240 -13.77 23.69 12.65
CA GLY A 240 -13.62 22.39 13.33
C GLY A 240 -14.48 22.29 14.60
N SER A 241 -14.50 23.33 15.43
CA SER A 241 -15.37 23.32 16.63
C SER A 241 -16.86 23.31 16.29
N LEU A 242 -17.28 24.01 15.22
CA LEU A 242 -18.66 23.97 14.72
C LEU A 242 -19.08 22.58 14.23
N LEU A 243 -18.13 21.77 13.76
CA LEU A 243 -18.36 20.40 13.30
C LEU A 243 -18.14 19.34 14.40
N GLY A 244 -17.80 19.76 15.63
CA GLY A 244 -17.60 18.86 16.77
C GLY A 244 -16.24 18.17 16.81
N ASP A 245 -15.25 18.65 16.05
CA ASP A 245 -13.90 18.07 16.03
C ASP A 245 -13.08 18.47 17.27
N THR A 246 -12.27 17.54 17.80
CA THR A 246 -11.31 17.81 18.89
C THR A 246 -10.19 18.72 18.42
N PHE A 247 -9.75 19.70 19.24
CA PHE A 247 -8.80 20.78 18.91
C PHE A 247 -7.64 20.44 17.96
N ALA A 248 -7.02 19.26 18.04
CA ALA A 248 -5.88 18.88 17.20
C ALA A 248 -6.26 18.31 15.79
N GLN A 249 -7.41 17.64 15.67
CA GLN A 249 -7.85 16.98 14.42
C GLN A 249 -8.05 17.97 13.26
N PRO A 250 -8.68 19.16 13.47
CA PRO A 250 -8.88 20.18 12.44
C PRO A 250 -7.60 20.65 11.75
N TYR A 251 -6.47 20.65 12.47
CA TYR A 251 -5.18 21.14 11.99
C TYR A 251 -4.37 20.08 11.27
N LEU A 252 -4.56 18.80 11.59
CA LEU A 252 -3.81 17.70 11.00
C LEU A 252 -4.52 17.10 9.79
N ARG A 253 -5.84 17.30 9.67
CA ARG A 253 -6.67 16.74 8.60
C ARG A 253 -6.23 17.22 7.22
N LEU A 254 -6.05 16.25 6.32
CA LEU A 254 -5.62 16.41 4.93
C LEU A 254 -4.23 17.03 4.72
N THR A 255 -3.44 17.28 5.77
CA THR A 255 -2.13 17.95 5.65
C THR A 255 -1.01 17.11 5.05
N GLY A 256 -1.22 15.80 4.92
CA GLY A 256 -0.19 14.83 4.53
C GLY A 256 0.87 14.56 5.61
N LEU A 257 0.78 15.21 6.78
CA LEU A 257 1.77 15.09 7.86
C LEU A 257 1.63 13.83 8.72
N SER A 258 0.59 13.03 8.48
CA SER A 258 0.34 11.75 9.17
C SER A 258 1.16 10.58 8.63
N GLY A 259 2.01 10.80 7.63
CA GLY A 259 2.88 9.78 7.06
C GLY A 259 4.08 9.42 7.94
N GLY A 260 4.84 8.40 7.52
CA GLY A 260 6.15 8.10 8.13
C GLY A 260 7.17 9.22 7.88
N LEU A 261 8.26 9.24 8.65
CA LEU A 261 9.27 10.33 8.68
C LEU A 261 9.67 10.88 7.30
N VAL A 262 9.96 10.01 6.34
CA VAL A 262 10.36 10.40 4.98
C VAL A 262 9.23 11.11 4.22
N ALA A 263 8.01 10.60 4.32
CA ALA A 263 6.84 11.21 3.68
C ALA A 263 6.54 12.57 4.33
N THR A 264 6.59 12.66 5.65
CA THR A 264 6.39 13.90 6.39
C THR A 264 7.46 14.93 6.04
N ALA A 265 8.73 14.53 5.95
CA ALA A 265 9.81 15.42 5.51
C ALA A 265 9.62 15.91 4.07
N ALA A 266 9.16 15.05 3.16
CA ALA A 266 8.85 15.44 1.78
C ALA A 266 7.67 16.42 1.72
N TRP A 267 6.63 16.21 2.54
CA TRP A 267 5.54 17.17 2.72
C TRP A 267 6.05 18.50 3.26
N MET A 268 6.81 18.51 4.36
CA MET A 268 7.44 19.74 4.89
C MET A 268 8.30 20.44 3.83
N GLY A 269 9.01 19.68 3.00
CA GLY A 269 9.75 20.19 1.84
C GLY A 269 8.84 20.90 0.83
N LEU A 270 7.65 20.36 0.55
CA LEU A 270 6.64 21.02 -0.30
C LEU A 270 6.15 22.33 0.34
N TYR A 271 5.77 22.31 1.62
CA TYR A 271 5.36 23.54 2.34
C TYR A 271 6.47 24.60 2.28
N GLY A 272 7.70 24.23 2.63
CA GLY A 272 8.86 25.12 2.62
C GLY A 272 9.18 25.65 1.22
N PHE A 273 9.15 24.80 0.20
CA PHE A 273 9.38 25.20 -1.19
C PHE A 273 8.40 26.28 -1.63
N PHE A 274 7.10 26.10 -1.39
CA PHE A 274 6.10 27.09 -1.77
C PHE A 274 6.22 28.39 -0.97
N LEU A 275 6.54 28.34 0.33
CA LEU A 275 6.75 29.55 1.12
C LEU A 275 8.00 30.34 0.66
N VAL A 276 9.11 29.65 0.41
CA VAL A 276 10.34 30.26 -0.13
C VAL A 276 10.09 30.84 -1.51
N LEU A 277 9.34 30.13 -2.37
CA LEU A 277 8.95 30.63 -3.67
C LEU A 277 8.19 31.95 -3.54
N MET A 278 7.19 32.03 -2.64
CA MET A 278 6.42 33.26 -2.42
C MET A 278 7.29 34.40 -1.87
N ALA A 279 8.23 34.09 -0.98
CA ALA A 279 9.18 35.08 -0.48
C ALA A 279 10.08 35.61 -1.60
N ALA A 280 10.60 34.72 -2.44
CA ALA A 280 11.41 35.07 -3.60
C ALA A 280 10.64 35.91 -4.62
N LEU A 281 9.34 35.65 -4.85
CA LEU A 281 8.51 36.47 -5.74
C LEU A 281 8.30 37.89 -5.18
N ALA A 282 8.05 38.02 -3.86
CA ALA A 282 7.82 39.30 -3.22
C ALA A 282 9.10 40.16 -3.08
N ILE A 283 10.27 39.52 -2.99
CA ILE A 283 11.58 40.18 -2.95
C ILE A 283 12.10 40.45 -4.37
N GLY A 284 11.94 39.48 -5.28
CA GLY A 284 12.41 39.52 -6.67
C GLY A 284 11.72 40.58 -7.52
N SER A 285 10.52 41.05 -7.14
CA SER A 285 9.92 42.26 -7.73
C SER A 285 10.65 43.56 -7.35
N ARG A 286 11.75 43.50 -6.56
CA ARG A 286 12.61 44.64 -6.18
C ARG A 286 14.04 44.54 -6.69
N LEU A 287 14.49 43.36 -7.12
CA LEU A 287 15.81 43.17 -7.70
C LEU A 287 15.63 43.05 -9.21
N GLY A 288 15.82 44.18 -9.89
CA GLY A 288 15.91 44.24 -11.34
C GLY A 288 16.90 43.19 -11.86
N SER A 289 16.53 42.65 -13.03
CA SER A 289 17.35 41.87 -13.97
C SER A 289 18.86 41.91 -13.70
N ALA A 290 19.35 40.96 -12.92
CA ALA A 290 20.77 40.68 -12.77
C ALA A 290 20.96 39.17 -12.84
N GLU A 291 20.81 38.63 -14.05
CA GLU A 291 21.50 37.43 -14.54
C GLU A 291 21.07 37.18 -15.99
N GLU A 292 21.51 38.05 -16.88
CA GLU A 292 21.59 37.74 -18.29
C GLU A 292 23.05 37.39 -18.60
N LYS A 293 23.26 36.23 -19.22
CA LYS A 293 24.54 35.71 -19.74
C LYS A 293 25.49 35.05 -18.73
N ALA A 294 25.09 33.90 -18.18
CA ALA A 294 26.04 32.89 -17.70
C ALA A 294 25.52 31.45 -17.95
N GLY A 295 25.76 30.94 -19.15
CA GLY A 295 25.94 29.50 -19.43
C GLY A 295 24.70 28.60 -19.52
N GLN A 296 24.01 28.60 -20.66
CA GLN A 296 22.98 27.60 -21.01
C GLN A 296 23.49 26.14 -21.02
N ALA A 297 24.80 25.91 -21.17
CA ALA A 297 25.43 24.61 -20.95
C ALA A 297 25.37 24.16 -19.47
N ARG A 298 25.48 25.09 -18.51
CA ARG A 298 25.28 24.82 -17.07
C ARG A 298 23.80 24.57 -16.72
N ALA A 299 22.85 25.23 -17.41
CA ALA A 299 21.42 24.99 -17.20
C ALA A 299 20.96 23.61 -17.71
N THR A 300 21.52 23.14 -18.84
CA THR A 300 21.23 21.80 -19.38
C THR A 300 21.90 20.71 -18.54
N GLY A 301 23.16 20.93 -18.13
CA GLY A 301 23.85 20.06 -17.18
C GLY A 301 23.14 19.99 -15.82
N GLY A 302 22.64 21.12 -15.31
CA GLY A 302 21.84 21.19 -14.08
C GLY A 302 20.52 20.42 -14.18
N PHE A 303 19.84 20.46 -15.34
CA PHE A 303 18.64 19.64 -15.57
C PHE A 303 18.96 18.14 -15.59
N VAL A 304 20.02 17.73 -16.29
CA VAL A 304 20.43 16.33 -16.31
C VAL A 304 20.84 15.86 -14.91
N ALA A 305 21.60 16.67 -14.17
CA ALA A 305 21.97 16.37 -12.78
C ALA A 305 20.73 16.28 -11.87
N MET A 306 19.75 17.16 -12.03
CA MET A 306 18.48 17.10 -11.31
C MET A 306 17.65 15.87 -11.69
N LEU A 307 17.62 15.50 -12.98
CA LEU A 307 16.93 14.30 -13.46
C LEU A 307 17.57 13.03 -12.89
N VAL A 308 18.90 12.97 -12.91
CA VAL A 308 19.68 11.88 -12.29
C VAL A 308 19.44 11.85 -10.79
N ALA A 309 19.48 13.00 -10.10
CA ALA A 309 19.21 13.09 -8.67
C ALA A 309 17.77 12.67 -8.35
N ALA A 310 16.78 13.06 -9.16
CA ALA A 310 15.39 12.64 -9.03
C ALA A 310 15.23 11.13 -9.21
N ILE A 311 15.90 10.54 -10.20
CA ILE A 311 15.90 9.08 -10.42
C ILE A 311 16.56 8.38 -9.23
N VAL A 312 17.75 8.79 -8.81
CA VAL A 312 18.46 8.22 -7.66
C VAL A 312 17.62 8.32 -6.39
N LEU A 313 17.09 9.51 -6.10
CA LEU A 313 16.23 9.75 -4.94
C LEU A 313 14.94 8.92 -5.01
N SER A 314 14.36 8.76 -6.19
CA SER A 314 13.18 7.90 -6.39
C SER A 314 13.49 6.42 -6.15
N LEU A 315 14.68 5.93 -6.48
CA LEU A 315 15.07 4.54 -6.25
C LEU A 315 15.47 4.27 -4.80
N VAL A 316 16.08 5.26 -4.14
CA VAL A 316 16.49 5.18 -2.72
C VAL A 316 15.30 5.30 -1.78
N THR A 317 14.33 6.16 -2.09
CA THR A 317 13.16 6.37 -1.20
C THR A 317 12.08 5.29 -1.33
N LEU A 318 12.14 4.45 -2.37
CA LEU A 318 11.19 3.37 -2.63
C LEU A 318 11.19 2.34 -1.51
N ASP A 319 10.06 2.21 -0.83
CA ASP A 319 9.86 1.18 0.19
C ASP A 319 9.58 -0.18 -0.50
N ARG A 320 10.66 -0.96 -0.68
CA ARG A 320 10.59 -2.27 -1.35
C ARG A 320 9.82 -3.31 -0.54
N ASP A 321 9.82 -3.17 0.78
CA ASP A 321 9.19 -4.11 1.69
C ASP A 321 7.68 -3.94 1.62
N VAL A 322 7.21 -2.70 1.77
CA VAL A 322 5.78 -2.38 1.62
C VAL A 322 5.28 -2.75 0.23
N ARG A 323 6.07 -2.46 -0.83
CA ARG A 323 5.75 -2.89 -2.19
C ARG A 323 5.56 -4.41 -2.29
N THR A 324 6.49 -5.19 -1.75
CA THR A 324 6.46 -6.65 -1.83
C THR A 324 5.28 -7.22 -1.04
N PHE A 325 5.00 -6.65 0.14
CA PHE A 325 3.83 -7.01 0.94
C PHE A 325 2.51 -6.67 0.23
N ARG A 326 2.37 -5.47 -0.33
CA ARG A 326 1.19 -5.09 -1.12
C ARG A 326 0.96 -6.07 -2.28
N ARG A 327 2.03 -6.46 -2.98
CA ARG A 327 1.96 -7.46 -4.07
C ARG A 327 1.55 -8.84 -3.58
N LEU A 328 2.00 -9.24 -2.40
CA LEU A 328 1.56 -10.48 -1.76
C LEU A 328 0.03 -10.48 -1.56
N CYS A 329 -0.53 -9.40 -0.99
CA CYS A 329 -1.98 -9.27 -0.79
C CYS A 329 -2.75 -9.31 -2.12
N TYR A 330 -2.28 -8.55 -3.12
CA TYR A 330 -2.86 -8.54 -4.47
C TYR A 330 -2.90 -9.96 -5.08
N PHE A 331 -1.78 -10.68 -5.08
CA PHE A 331 -1.74 -12.04 -5.61
C PHE A 331 -2.56 -13.04 -4.78
N ASN A 332 -2.68 -12.82 -3.47
CA ASN A 332 -3.51 -13.64 -2.60
C ASN A 332 -5.00 -13.47 -2.95
N GLN A 333 -5.48 -12.23 -3.12
CA GLN A 333 -6.87 -11.96 -3.56
C GLN A 333 -7.15 -12.52 -4.95
N ALA A 334 -6.18 -12.40 -5.87
CA ALA A 334 -6.27 -12.96 -7.21
C ALA A 334 -6.08 -14.49 -7.27
N GLN A 335 -5.89 -15.17 -6.13
CA GLN A 335 -5.64 -16.61 -6.03
C GLN A 335 -4.44 -17.10 -6.88
N ARG A 336 -3.45 -16.23 -7.09
CA ARG A 336 -2.22 -16.50 -7.84
C ARG A 336 -1.14 -17.09 -6.92
N TRP A 337 -1.36 -18.34 -6.52
CA TRP A 337 -0.61 -19.00 -5.44
C TRP A 337 0.90 -19.11 -5.69
N ARG A 338 1.34 -19.24 -6.95
CA ARG A 338 2.77 -19.32 -7.28
C ARG A 338 3.47 -18.00 -6.96
N GLU A 339 2.84 -16.89 -7.31
CA GLU A 339 3.32 -15.54 -7.11
C GLU A 339 3.31 -15.17 -5.63
N VAL A 340 2.30 -15.60 -4.87
CA VAL A 340 2.26 -15.46 -3.40
C VAL A 340 3.50 -16.08 -2.76
N ILE A 341 3.84 -17.33 -3.11
CA ILE A 341 5.03 -18.01 -2.59
C ILE A 341 6.32 -17.26 -2.98
N LEU A 342 6.39 -16.71 -4.19
CA LEU A 342 7.56 -15.93 -4.64
C LEU A 342 7.73 -14.62 -3.88
N GLN A 343 6.65 -13.85 -3.65
CA GLN A 343 6.73 -12.60 -2.88
C GLN A 343 7.02 -12.88 -1.41
N ALA A 344 6.41 -13.90 -0.81
CA ALA A 344 6.69 -14.31 0.56
C ALA A 344 8.16 -14.70 0.74
N ARG A 345 8.75 -15.42 -0.23
CA ARG A 345 10.18 -15.75 -0.21
C ARG A 345 11.06 -14.50 -0.23
N LYS A 346 10.71 -13.49 -1.02
CA LYS A 346 11.46 -12.22 -1.06
C LYS A 346 11.44 -11.51 0.28
N LEU A 347 10.25 -11.39 0.90
CA LEU A 347 10.13 -10.80 2.25
C LEU A 347 10.98 -11.53 3.30
N VAL A 348 11.02 -12.87 3.24
CA VAL A 348 11.86 -13.67 4.16
C VAL A 348 13.35 -13.40 3.96
N MET A 349 13.81 -13.23 2.71
CA MET A 349 15.21 -13.06 2.38
C MET A 349 15.70 -11.62 2.58
N GLU A 350 14.86 -10.64 2.26
CA GLU A 350 15.24 -9.22 2.21
C GLU A 350 14.98 -8.51 3.54
N SER A 351 13.89 -8.85 4.27
CA SER A 351 13.49 -8.16 5.50
C SER A 351 12.85 -9.11 6.55
N PRO A 352 13.66 -9.96 7.22
CA PRO A 352 13.18 -10.85 8.26
C PRO A 352 12.85 -10.07 9.55
N GLY A 353 11.64 -9.51 9.66
CA GLY A 353 11.22 -8.84 10.90
C GLY A 353 9.85 -8.18 10.83
N GLU A 354 9.74 -7.03 10.17
CA GLU A 354 8.58 -6.13 10.35
C GLU A 354 7.34 -6.52 9.54
N LEU A 355 7.50 -6.85 8.25
CA LEU A 355 6.37 -7.19 7.36
C LEU A 355 6.15 -8.69 7.18
N TYR A 356 7.12 -9.52 7.58
CA TYR A 356 6.90 -10.96 7.71
C TYR A 356 6.15 -11.26 9.01
N SER A 357 4.89 -10.83 9.05
CA SER A 357 3.98 -11.03 10.19
C SER A 357 3.24 -12.37 10.10
N GLY A 358 2.40 -12.65 11.11
CA GLY A 358 1.48 -13.80 11.07
C GLY A 358 0.55 -13.79 9.85
N SER A 359 0.21 -12.63 9.29
CA SER A 359 -0.61 -12.51 8.08
C SER A 359 0.13 -13.02 6.84
N THR A 360 1.38 -12.60 6.65
CA THR A 360 2.26 -13.07 5.55
C THR A 360 2.44 -14.58 5.63
N CYS A 361 2.70 -15.10 6.84
CA CYS A 361 2.83 -16.53 7.08
C CYS A 361 1.54 -17.31 6.74
N ARG A 362 0.36 -16.76 7.06
CA ARG A 362 -0.94 -17.37 6.70
C ARG A 362 -1.20 -17.41 5.21
N MET A 363 -0.98 -16.31 4.50
CA MET A 363 -1.11 -16.27 3.04
C MET A 363 -0.16 -17.27 2.38
N LEU A 364 1.07 -17.38 2.89
CA LEU A 364 2.04 -18.36 2.43
C LEU A 364 1.56 -19.79 2.69
N ASN A 365 1.10 -20.12 3.90
CA ASN A 365 0.61 -21.45 4.24
C ASN A 365 -0.61 -21.83 3.40
N ARG A 366 -1.53 -20.88 3.16
CA ARG A 366 -2.65 -21.07 2.22
C ARG A 366 -2.16 -21.36 0.80
N ALA A 367 -1.21 -20.59 0.28
CA ALA A 367 -0.66 -20.80 -1.04
C ALA A 367 0.11 -22.13 -1.16
N LEU A 368 0.81 -22.56 -0.11
CA LEU A 368 1.46 -23.86 -0.05
C LEU A 368 0.45 -24.99 -0.09
N PHE A 369 -0.66 -24.88 0.66
CA PHE A 369 -1.76 -25.84 0.61
C PHE A 369 -2.35 -25.98 -0.80
N GLU A 370 -2.70 -24.85 -1.43
CA GLU A 370 -3.30 -24.85 -2.78
C GLU A 370 -2.38 -25.46 -3.84
N ARG A 371 -1.07 -25.39 -3.60
CA ARG A 371 -0.04 -25.99 -4.47
C ARG A 371 0.34 -27.42 -4.06
N ARG A 372 -0.31 -28.04 -3.07
CA ARG A 372 0.03 -29.37 -2.49
C ARG A 372 1.45 -29.45 -1.92
N ARG A 373 1.92 -28.37 -1.29
CA ARG A 373 3.28 -28.22 -0.76
C ARG A 373 3.34 -27.93 0.73
N LEU A 374 2.20 -27.89 1.42
CA LEU A 374 2.17 -27.57 2.86
C LEU A 374 3.02 -28.58 3.66
N GLY A 375 2.73 -29.88 3.54
CA GLY A 375 3.54 -30.94 4.16
C GLY A 375 4.97 -31.11 3.61
N VAL A 376 5.37 -30.32 2.60
CA VAL A 376 6.67 -30.46 1.92
C VAL A 376 7.61 -29.30 2.19
N ARG A 377 7.07 -28.07 2.30
CA ARG A 377 7.86 -26.84 2.35
C ARG A 377 7.46 -25.86 3.44
N MET A 378 6.47 -26.17 4.29
CA MET A 378 6.05 -25.25 5.36
C MET A 378 7.24 -24.80 6.22
N PHE A 379 8.11 -25.73 6.62
CA PHE A 379 9.26 -25.40 7.49
C PHE A 379 10.46 -24.81 6.75
N ALA A 380 10.43 -24.74 5.42
CA ALA A 380 11.42 -24.00 4.64
C ALA A 380 11.30 -22.47 4.82
N TYR A 381 10.21 -22.01 5.43
CA TYR A 381 9.93 -20.61 5.72
C TYR A 381 9.75 -20.42 7.24
N PRO A 382 10.10 -19.24 7.79
CA PRO A 382 9.84 -18.94 9.20
C PRO A 382 8.35 -19.06 9.51
N GLN A 383 7.99 -19.69 10.63
CA GLN A 383 6.60 -19.90 11.02
C GLN A 383 6.24 -19.01 12.21
N ALA A 384 5.08 -18.33 12.14
CA ALA A 384 4.56 -17.50 13.23
C ALA A 384 3.69 -18.31 14.22
N ARG A 385 4.11 -19.55 14.53
CA ARG A 385 3.33 -20.56 15.28
C ARG A 385 1.87 -20.63 14.78
N LEU A 386 0.90 -20.70 15.69
CA LEU A 386 -0.53 -20.77 15.38
C LEU A 386 -1.09 -19.52 14.69
N GLY A 387 -0.51 -18.35 14.99
CA GLY A 387 -0.88 -17.10 14.33
C GLY A 387 -0.53 -17.05 12.85
N GLY A 388 0.42 -17.91 12.42
CA GLY A 388 0.80 -18.12 11.03
C GLY A 388 -0.02 -19.18 10.29
N LEU A 389 -0.87 -19.95 10.98
CA LEU A 389 -1.65 -21.02 10.36
C LEU A 389 -3.06 -20.57 9.93
N LEU A 390 -3.87 -20.07 10.88
CA LEU A 390 -5.27 -19.65 10.62
C LEU A 390 -5.72 -18.47 11.48
N LEU A 391 -5.55 -18.57 12.80
CA LEU A 391 -6.05 -17.58 13.76
C LEU A 391 -4.88 -16.86 14.42
N GLY A 392 -4.51 -15.69 13.87
CA GLY A 392 -3.54 -14.77 14.44
C GLY A 392 -4.19 -13.46 14.89
N ARG A 393 -3.50 -12.72 15.76
CA ARG A 393 -3.92 -11.38 16.25
C ARG A 393 -3.70 -10.25 15.23
N ALA A 394 -3.09 -10.55 14.09
CA ALA A 394 -2.82 -9.53 13.07
C ALA A 394 -4.13 -9.13 12.35
N MET A 395 -4.24 -7.85 12.00
CA MET A 395 -5.42 -7.21 11.42
C MET A 395 -5.53 -7.54 9.93
N ASP A 396 -6.03 -8.74 9.62
CA ASP A 396 -6.20 -9.27 8.27
C ASP A 396 -7.42 -10.22 8.20
N GLU A 397 -8.43 -9.87 8.99
CA GLU A 397 -9.70 -10.59 9.19
C GLU A 397 -10.39 -11.01 7.89
N PRO A 398 -10.37 -10.22 6.80
CA PRO A 398 -10.99 -10.62 5.55
C PRO A 398 -10.35 -11.88 4.93
N TYR A 399 -9.03 -12.06 5.03
CA TYR A 399 -8.35 -13.28 4.50
C TYR A 399 -8.53 -14.48 5.42
N LYS A 400 -8.63 -14.25 6.74
CA LYS A 400 -9.01 -15.30 7.71
C LYS A 400 -10.37 -15.87 7.32
N SER A 401 -11.32 -14.98 7.08
CA SER A 401 -12.69 -15.35 6.77
C SER A 401 -12.77 -16.19 5.48
N ASP A 402 -12.11 -15.79 4.38
CA ASP A 402 -12.09 -16.64 3.16
C ASP A 402 -11.45 -18.01 3.40
N SER A 403 -10.35 -18.07 4.15
CA SER A 403 -9.70 -19.35 4.48
C SER A 403 -10.60 -20.26 5.32
N LEU A 404 -11.32 -19.71 6.30
CA LEU A 404 -12.27 -20.43 7.16
C LEU A 404 -13.52 -20.86 6.41
N LEU A 405 -13.99 -20.04 5.48
CA LEU A 405 -15.10 -20.38 4.59
C LEU A 405 -14.74 -21.61 3.76
N GLN A 406 -13.54 -21.63 3.17
CA GLN A 406 -13.05 -22.77 2.39
C GLN A 406 -12.82 -24.03 3.24
N LEU A 407 -12.54 -23.88 4.53
CA LEU A 407 -12.44 -24.99 5.49
C LEU A 407 -13.80 -25.61 5.83
N GLY A 408 -14.91 -24.88 5.67
CA GLY A 408 -16.25 -25.28 6.12
C GLY A 408 -16.64 -24.70 7.49
N ALA A 409 -15.80 -23.84 8.09
CA ALA A 409 -16.09 -23.10 9.31
C ALA A 409 -16.92 -21.83 9.01
N VAL A 410 -18.08 -22.01 8.37
CA VAL A 410 -18.89 -20.93 7.79
C VAL A 410 -19.33 -19.90 8.82
N ASP A 411 -19.79 -20.31 10.00
CA ASP A 411 -20.24 -19.38 11.05
C ASP A 411 -19.11 -18.49 11.58
N LEU A 412 -17.89 -19.03 11.72
CA LEU A 412 -16.74 -18.24 12.15
C LEU A 412 -16.27 -17.31 11.04
N ALA A 413 -16.29 -17.79 9.78
CA ALA A 413 -16.01 -16.95 8.63
C ALA A 413 -16.98 -15.76 8.56
N GLU A 414 -18.27 -15.99 8.80
CA GLU A 414 -19.29 -14.94 8.85
C GLU A 414 -19.03 -13.95 9.99
N SER A 415 -18.74 -14.44 11.20
CA SER A 415 -18.43 -13.58 12.35
C SER A 415 -17.25 -12.63 12.05
N LEU A 416 -16.16 -13.15 11.47
CA LEU A 416 -15.00 -12.34 11.12
C LEU A 416 -15.26 -11.39 9.94
N ALA A 417 -16.08 -11.82 8.99
CA ALA A 417 -16.49 -10.98 7.87
C ALA A 417 -17.37 -9.80 8.33
N ARG A 418 -18.26 -10.02 9.32
CA ARG A 418 -19.07 -8.97 9.93
C ARG A 418 -18.22 -8.00 10.75
N GLU A 419 -17.27 -8.50 11.54
CA GLU A 419 -16.30 -7.61 12.23
C GLU A 419 -15.51 -6.76 11.22
N SER A 420 -15.13 -7.36 10.08
CA SER A 420 -14.49 -6.63 8.98
C SER A 420 -15.43 -5.59 8.34
N GLN A 421 -16.73 -5.88 8.27
CA GLN A 421 -17.75 -4.97 7.75
C GLN A 421 -17.98 -3.78 8.69
N ASP A 422 -18.02 -4.01 10.00
CA ASP A 422 -18.16 -2.94 11.00
C ASP A 422 -16.98 -1.95 10.91
N ARG A 423 -15.78 -2.46 10.60
CA ARG A 423 -14.59 -1.62 10.38
C ARG A 423 -14.54 -0.98 8.99
N TRP A 424 -14.96 -1.71 7.96
CA TRP A 424 -14.90 -1.29 6.55
C TRP A 424 -16.22 -1.61 5.81
N PRO A 425 -17.28 -0.82 6.04
CA PRO A 425 -18.64 -1.16 5.61
C PRO A 425 -18.80 -1.25 4.10
N ASP A 426 -18.14 -0.33 3.38
CA ASP A 426 -18.32 -0.16 1.94
C ASP A 426 -17.26 -0.91 1.12
N ARG A 427 -16.44 -1.75 1.74
CA ARG A 427 -15.34 -2.42 1.03
C ARG A 427 -15.85 -3.53 0.10
N PRO A 428 -15.54 -3.48 -1.21
CA PRO A 428 -16.02 -4.49 -2.15
C PRO A 428 -15.57 -5.91 -1.82
N PHE A 429 -14.34 -6.08 -1.32
CA PHE A 429 -13.83 -7.40 -0.92
C PHE A 429 -14.65 -8.02 0.20
N VAL A 430 -14.96 -7.24 1.25
CA VAL A 430 -15.76 -7.68 2.41
C VAL A 430 -17.19 -7.99 1.99
N LEU A 431 -17.81 -7.10 1.21
CA LEU A 431 -19.17 -7.30 0.68
C LEU A 431 -19.27 -8.57 -0.17
N ARG A 432 -18.31 -8.81 -1.07
CA ARG A 432 -18.28 -10.03 -1.90
C ARG A 432 -18.11 -11.29 -1.05
N LEU A 433 -17.31 -11.23 0.00
CA LEU A 433 -17.13 -12.35 0.93
C LEU A 433 -18.43 -12.65 1.68
N LEU A 434 -19.12 -11.62 2.19
CA LEU A 434 -20.42 -11.76 2.85
C LEU A 434 -21.51 -12.30 1.90
N VAL A 435 -21.54 -11.85 0.65
CA VAL A 435 -22.42 -12.43 -0.38
C VAL A 435 -22.14 -13.92 -0.56
N LYS A 436 -20.86 -14.31 -0.70
CA LYS A 436 -20.49 -15.72 -0.86
C LYS A 436 -20.91 -16.56 0.35
N ILE A 437 -20.73 -16.05 1.56
CA ILE A 437 -21.15 -16.69 2.81
C ILE A 437 -22.67 -16.84 2.85
N ALA A 438 -23.42 -15.79 2.54
CA ALA A 438 -24.87 -15.79 2.51
C ALA A 438 -25.42 -16.81 1.50
N LEU A 439 -24.85 -16.85 0.29
CA LEU A 439 -25.18 -17.86 -0.71
C LEU A 439 -24.89 -19.29 -0.23
N VAL A 440 -23.75 -19.53 0.43
CA VAL A 440 -23.42 -20.82 1.04
C VAL A 440 -24.45 -21.22 2.09
N LYS A 441 -24.90 -20.29 2.95
CA LYS A 441 -25.94 -20.55 3.96
C LYS A 441 -27.35 -20.66 3.38
N GLY A 442 -27.55 -20.26 2.13
CA GLY A 442 -28.87 -20.21 1.49
C GLY A 442 -29.69 -18.97 1.87
N ASP A 443 -29.08 -17.98 2.52
CA ASP A 443 -29.73 -16.72 2.88
C ASP A 443 -29.68 -15.75 1.70
N MET A 444 -30.67 -15.87 0.81
CA MET A 444 -30.77 -15.02 -0.37
C MET A 444 -31.10 -13.57 -0.02
N ALA A 445 -31.77 -13.32 1.11
CA ALA A 445 -32.12 -11.98 1.54
C ALA A 445 -30.87 -11.19 1.98
N ALA A 446 -30.01 -11.81 2.78
CA ALA A 446 -28.73 -11.22 3.16
C ALA A 446 -27.82 -11.02 1.93
N ALA A 447 -27.75 -12.01 1.04
CA ALA A 447 -26.98 -11.89 -0.21
C ALA A 447 -27.46 -10.70 -1.05
N ARG A 448 -28.78 -10.52 -1.20
CA ARG A 448 -29.39 -9.41 -1.91
C ARG A 448 -29.00 -8.07 -1.29
N GLY A 449 -29.14 -7.91 0.02
CA GLY A 449 -28.82 -6.65 0.70
C GLY A 449 -27.36 -6.20 0.48
N HIS A 450 -26.41 -7.14 0.58
CA HIS A 450 -25.01 -6.83 0.29
C HIS A 450 -24.75 -6.52 -1.19
N LEU A 451 -25.44 -7.20 -2.12
CA LEU A 451 -25.33 -6.95 -3.55
C LEU A 451 -25.96 -5.61 -3.96
N GLU A 452 -27.05 -5.19 -3.32
CA GLU A 452 -27.66 -3.88 -3.56
C GLU A 452 -26.70 -2.75 -3.19
N THR A 453 -26.00 -2.85 -2.06
CA THR A 453 -24.92 -1.92 -1.71
C THR A 453 -23.78 -1.98 -2.73
N LEU A 454 -23.30 -3.17 -3.07
CA LEU A 454 -22.20 -3.36 -4.03
C LEU A 454 -22.57 -2.88 -5.45
N SER A 455 -23.86 -2.88 -5.82
CA SER A 455 -24.35 -2.41 -7.13
C SER A 455 -24.08 -0.92 -7.37
N LYS A 456 -23.87 -0.16 -6.30
CA LYS A 456 -23.53 1.28 -6.31
C LYS A 456 -22.03 1.52 -6.55
N ASP A 457 -21.19 0.50 -6.46
CA ASP A 457 -19.74 0.58 -6.70
C ASP A 457 -19.44 0.76 -8.20
N ILE A 458 -18.40 1.53 -8.54
CA ILE A 458 -18.04 1.83 -9.94
C ILE A 458 -17.46 0.60 -10.65
N ILE A 459 -16.69 -0.22 -9.94
CA ILE A 459 -15.89 -1.32 -10.52
C ILE A 459 -16.65 -2.65 -10.39
N HIS A 460 -17.19 -2.91 -9.20
CA HIS A 460 -17.84 -4.16 -8.84
C HIS A 460 -19.37 -4.12 -9.02
N GLY A 461 -19.94 -2.96 -9.37
CA GLY A 461 -21.38 -2.80 -9.51
C GLY A 461 -22.00 -3.65 -10.61
N GLN A 462 -21.31 -3.85 -11.73
CA GLN A 462 -21.81 -4.70 -12.82
C GLN A 462 -21.88 -6.17 -12.39
N PHE A 463 -20.84 -6.68 -11.73
CA PHE A 463 -20.85 -8.01 -11.13
C PHE A 463 -22.01 -8.19 -10.15
N ALA A 464 -22.28 -7.18 -9.33
CA ALA A 464 -23.38 -7.23 -8.37
C ALA A 464 -24.75 -7.31 -9.06
N LYS A 465 -24.97 -6.53 -10.11
CA LYS A 465 -26.22 -6.54 -10.90
C LYS A 465 -26.44 -7.86 -11.62
N GLU A 466 -25.40 -8.45 -12.19
CA GLU A 466 -25.48 -9.77 -12.84
C GLU A 466 -25.85 -10.87 -11.84
N LEU A 467 -25.29 -10.82 -10.63
CA LEU A 467 -25.60 -11.80 -9.60
C LEU A 467 -27.02 -11.59 -9.01
N LEU A 468 -27.45 -10.34 -8.85
CA LEU A 468 -28.84 -10.01 -8.51
C LEU A 468 -29.83 -10.56 -9.55
N ALA A 469 -29.54 -10.36 -10.85
CA ALA A 469 -30.37 -10.89 -11.92
C ALA A 469 -30.47 -12.43 -11.89
N LYS A 470 -29.39 -13.13 -11.49
CA LYS A 470 -29.42 -14.59 -11.28
C LYS A 470 -30.30 -14.98 -10.09
N ILE A 471 -30.22 -14.25 -8.98
CA ILE A 471 -31.06 -14.47 -7.79
C ILE A 471 -32.54 -14.27 -8.17
N ASP A 472 -32.85 -13.16 -8.83
CA ASP A 472 -34.22 -12.83 -9.27
C ASP A 472 -34.75 -13.81 -10.32
N GLY A 473 -33.87 -14.34 -11.18
CA GLY A 473 -34.18 -15.37 -12.17
C GLY A 473 -34.31 -16.79 -11.61
N GLY A 474 -34.21 -16.98 -10.28
CA GLY A 474 -34.35 -18.29 -9.64
C GLY A 474 -33.20 -19.25 -9.90
N TYR A 475 -31.98 -18.74 -10.16
CA TYR A 475 -30.81 -19.58 -10.39
C TYR A 475 -30.52 -20.48 -9.17
N ASP A 476 -30.35 -21.78 -9.43
CA ASP A 476 -30.04 -22.75 -8.39
C ASP A 476 -28.55 -22.71 -8.02
N PHE A 477 -28.22 -21.89 -7.03
CA PHE A 477 -26.87 -21.81 -6.46
C PHE A 477 -26.40 -23.10 -5.79
N ALA A 478 -27.27 -24.09 -5.56
CA ALA A 478 -26.83 -25.41 -5.07
C ALA A 478 -26.04 -26.19 -6.13
N ARG A 479 -26.21 -25.86 -7.42
CA ARG A 479 -25.45 -26.47 -8.53
C ARG A 479 -24.10 -25.80 -8.80
N ASP A 480 -23.84 -24.65 -8.19
CA ASP A 480 -22.54 -24.00 -8.29
C ASP A 480 -21.49 -24.86 -7.55
N GLU A 481 -20.48 -25.32 -8.28
CA GLU A 481 -19.46 -26.25 -7.78
C GLU A 481 -18.75 -25.72 -6.52
N GLN A 482 -18.46 -24.40 -6.48
CA GLN A 482 -17.78 -23.82 -5.33
C GLN A 482 -18.69 -23.75 -4.11
N ILE A 483 -19.95 -23.37 -4.30
CA ILE A 483 -20.94 -23.30 -3.22
C ILE A 483 -21.25 -24.71 -2.70
N ALA A 484 -21.51 -25.67 -3.60
CA ALA A 484 -21.80 -27.05 -3.26
C ALA A 484 -20.67 -27.69 -2.46
N ARG A 485 -19.42 -27.49 -2.89
CA ARG A 485 -18.21 -27.97 -2.19
C ARG A 485 -18.09 -27.38 -0.78
N ILE A 486 -18.35 -26.08 -0.60
CA ILE A 486 -18.26 -25.47 0.73
C ILE A 486 -19.40 -25.98 1.61
N ARG A 487 -20.61 -26.10 1.07
CA ARG A 487 -21.79 -26.66 1.78
C ARG A 487 -21.54 -28.08 2.25
N SER A 488 -20.89 -28.93 1.44
CA SER A 488 -20.56 -30.30 1.85
C SER A 488 -19.59 -30.37 3.02
N PHE A 489 -18.79 -29.32 3.26
CA PHE A 489 -17.85 -29.26 4.39
C PHE A 489 -18.41 -28.54 5.62
N MET A 490 -19.61 -27.99 5.55
CA MET A 490 -20.14 -27.11 6.59
C MET A 490 -20.45 -27.86 7.89
N ILE A 491 -20.01 -27.28 9.01
CA ILE A 491 -20.47 -27.68 10.34
C ILE A 491 -21.73 -26.87 10.68
N THR A 492 -22.89 -27.52 10.63
CA THR A 492 -24.20 -26.93 10.96
C THR A 492 -24.44 -26.72 12.45
N ALA A 493 -23.66 -27.36 13.33
CA ALA A 493 -23.83 -27.27 14.78
C ALA A 493 -22.79 -26.32 15.38
N ARG A 494 -23.23 -25.09 15.72
CA ARG A 494 -22.45 -24.14 16.51
C ARG A 494 -22.08 -24.79 17.85
N PRO A 495 -20.79 -24.95 18.18
CA PRO A 495 -20.41 -25.54 19.45
C PRO A 495 -20.84 -24.64 20.62
N PRO A 496 -21.26 -25.23 21.76
CA PRO A 496 -21.56 -24.46 22.97
C PRO A 496 -20.23 -23.95 23.56
N GLY A 497 -19.87 -22.71 23.25
CA GLY A 497 -18.70 -22.01 23.81
C GLY A 497 -17.55 -21.75 22.81
N PRO A 498 -16.51 -21.01 23.24
CA PRO A 498 -15.35 -20.72 22.41
C PRO A 498 -14.60 -22.03 22.08
N MET A 499 -14.70 -22.47 20.83
CA MET A 499 -13.99 -23.65 20.33
C MET A 499 -12.54 -23.30 20.01
N SER A 500 -11.60 -24.10 20.51
CA SER A 500 -10.19 -23.95 20.15
C SER A 500 -9.96 -24.24 18.66
N LEU A 501 -8.92 -23.63 18.07
CA LEU A 501 -8.54 -23.88 16.67
C LEU A 501 -8.39 -25.38 16.39
N ARG A 502 -7.76 -26.11 17.33
CA ARG A 502 -7.57 -27.56 17.23
C ARG A 502 -8.90 -28.30 17.19
N GLY A 503 -9.78 -28.05 18.15
CA GLY A 503 -11.07 -28.74 18.24
C GLY A 503 -11.96 -28.49 17.02
N MET A 504 -11.84 -27.31 16.42
CA MET A 504 -12.51 -26.99 15.16
C MET A 504 -11.96 -27.82 13.99
N LEU A 505 -10.64 -27.87 13.83
CA LEU A 505 -10.00 -28.64 12.75
C LEU A 505 -10.26 -30.15 12.91
N GLU A 506 -10.23 -30.68 14.14
CA GLU A 506 -10.62 -32.06 14.44
C GLU A 506 -12.07 -32.33 14.04
N LYS A 507 -13.02 -31.50 14.49
CA LYS A 507 -14.43 -31.65 14.13
C LYS A 507 -14.67 -31.57 12.62
N LEU A 508 -13.96 -30.69 11.91
CA LEU A 508 -14.05 -30.55 10.46
C LEU A 508 -13.51 -31.78 9.73
N ALA A 509 -12.35 -32.29 10.14
CA ALA A 509 -11.73 -33.46 9.55
C ALA A 509 -12.50 -34.75 9.84
N ASP A 510 -13.01 -34.91 11.06
CA ASP A 510 -13.75 -36.11 11.48
C ASP A 510 -15.14 -36.15 10.84
N LYS A 511 -15.84 -35.00 10.72
CA LYS A 511 -17.16 -34.92 10.07
C LYS A 511 -17.06 -35.07 8.55
N ASN A 512 -16.00 -34.54 7.94
CA ASN A 512 -15.81 -34.54 6.49
C ASN A 512 -14.45 -35.15 6.13
N PRO A 513 -14.34 -36.49 6.07
CA PRO A 513 -13.09 -37.19 5.76
C PRO A 513 -12.45 -36.79 4.43
N ASP A 514 -13.26 -36.34 3.46
CA ASP A 514 -12.79 -35.90 2.13
C ASP A 514 -12.33 -34.43 2.10
N ASN A 515 -12.45 -33.70 3.22
CA ASN A 515 -11.94 -32.34 3.34
C ASN A 515 -10.43 -32.35 3.59
N ARG A 516 -9.66 -32.45 2.50
CA ARG A 516 -8.19 -32.40 2.52
C ARG A 516 -7.66 -31.18 3.28
N MET A 517 -8.32 -30.03 3.16
CA MET A 517 -7.86 -28.82 3.81
C MET A 517 -7.91 -28.95 5.33
N ALA A 518 -9.01 -29.48 5.88
CA ALA A 518 -9.15 -29.70 7.31
C ALA A 518 -8.08 -30.68 7.83
N LEU A 519 -7.87 -31.80 7.14
CA LEU A 519 -6.85 -32.78 7.54
C LEU A 519 -5.43 -32.20 7.48
N GLU A 520 -5.03 -31.60 6.35
CA GLU A 520 -3.68 -31.05 6.19
C GLU A 520 -3.40 -29.91 7.18
N TYR A 521 -4.39 -29.06 7.47
CA TYR A 521 -4.26 -28.00 8.47
C TYR A 521 -4.22 -28.54 9.90
N LEU A 522 -4.94 -29.62 10.21
CA LEU A 522 -4.84 -30.31 11.50
C LEU A 522 -3.44 -30.92 11.69
N LEU A 523 -2.92 -31.61 10.67
CA LEU A 523 -1.56 -32.14 10.69
C LEU A 523 -0.52 -31.01 10.82
N ALA A 524 -0.71 -29.90 10.10
CA ALA A 524 0.16 -28.73 10.24
C ALA A 524 0.09 -28.11 11.65
N TYR A 525 -1.11 -28.06 12.25
CA TYR A 525 -1.30 -27.61 13.64
C TYR A 525 -0.50 -28.49 14.62
N ASP A 526 -0.59 -29.81 14.49
CA ASP A 526 0.11 -30.75 15.35
C ASP A 526 1.64 -30.59 15.22
N LEU A 527 2.15 -30.45 13.99
CA LEU A 527 3.57 -30.22 13.74
C LEU A 527 4.05 -28.87 14.30
N LEU A 528 3.28 -27.79 14.10
CA LEU A 528 3.62 -26.46 14.64
C LEU A 528 3.68 -26.45 16.17
N ASN A 529 2.81 -27.21 16.84
CA ASN A 529 2.81 -27.38 18.30
C ASN A 529 3.68 -28.55 18.79
N ARG A 530 4.45 -29.20 17.91
CA ARG A 530 5.33 -30.33 18.25
C ARG A 530 4.60 -31.54 18.87
N GLN A 531 3.30 -31.69 18.59
CA GLN A 531 2.45 -32.79 19.08
C GLN A 531 2.59 -34.03 18.18
N LEU A 532 3.60 -34.86 18.45
CA LEU A 532 3.91 -36.02 17.61
C LEU A 532 2.91 -37.18 17.74
N GLU A 533 2.37 -37.44 18.93
CA GLU A 533 1.44 -38.56 19.14
C GLU A 533 0.10 -38.37 18.39
N PRO A 534 -0.60 -37.21 18.53
CA PRO A 534 -1.81 -36.96 17.74
C PRO A 534 -1.55 -36.96 16.23
N PHE A 535 -0.39 -36.43 15.82
CA PHE A 535 0.02 -36.41 14.41
C PHE A 535 0.13 -37.83 13.84
N VAL A 536 0.89 -38.72 14.48
CA VAL A 536 1.11 -40.09 13.98
C VAL A 536 -0.19 -40.91 13.96
N ALA A 537 -1.11 -40.66 14.89
CA ALA A 537 -2.42 -41.30 14.90
C ALA A 537 -3.28 -40.94 13.67
N ARG A 538 -3.16 -39.71 13.15
CA ARG A 538 -4.00 -39.20 12.05
C ARG A 538 -3.33 -39.21 10.69
N VAL A 539 -1.99 -39.20 10.61
CA VAL A 539 -1.26 -39.06 9.34
C VAL A 539 -1.63 -40.15 8.32
N LYS A 540 -2.02 -41.35 8.74
CA LYS A 540 -2.46 -42.43 7.83
C LYS A 540 -3.69 -42.07 7.00
N GLN A 541 -4.50 -41.13 7.47
CA GLN A 541 -5.70 -40.66 6.75
C GLN A 541 -5.34 -39.92 5.45
N ILE A 542 -4.08 -39.48 5.26
CA ILE A 542 -3.66 -38.87 3.99
C ILE A 542 -3.76 -39.85 2.82
N GLY A 543 -3.73 -41.17 3.08
CA GLY A 543 -3.86 -42.21 2.04
C GLY A 543 -5.21 -42.21 1.32
N ARG A 544 -6.20 -41.47 1.83
CA ARG A 544 -7.49 -41.24 1.14
C ARG A 544 -7.37 -40.26 -0.03
N PHE A 545 -6.32 -39.45 -0.05
CA PHE A 545 -6.09 -38.45 -1.08
C PHE A 545 -4.99 -38.90 -2.04
N ASP A 546 -5.03 -38.32 -3.24
CA ASP A 546 -4.05 -38.58 -4.29
C ASP A 546 -2.69 -37.92 -3.98
N TYR A 547 -1.89 -38.61 -3.14
CA TYR A 547 -0.50 -38.30 -2.87
C TYR A 547 0.41 -39.29 -3.59
N ARG A 548 1.23 -38.77 -4.50
CA ARG A 548 2.25 -39.56 -5.18
C ARG A 548 3.37 -40.04 -4.25
N TYR A 549 3.79 -39.17 -3.32
CA TYR A 549 4.83 -39.47 -2.33
C TYR A 549 4.41 -38.94 -0.96
N LEU A 550 4.91 -39.58 0.10
CA LEU A 550 4.75 -39.13 1.48
C LEU A 550 5.48 -37.79 1.64
N PRO A 551 4.78 -36.71 2.03
CA PRO A 551 5.41 -35.41 2.22
C PRO A 551 6.59 -35.48 3.21
N PRO A 552 7.74 -34.85 2.89
CA PRO A 552 8.95 -34.93 3.72
C PRO A 552 8.72 -34.58 5.19
N HIS A 553 8.00 -33.50 5.50
CA HIS A 553 7.77 -33.11 6.90
C HIS A 553 6.96 -34.14 7.68
N TYR A 554 6.09 -34.89 7.00
CA TYR A 554 5.31 -35.95 7.64
C TYR A 554 6.19 -37.16 7.97
N ALA A 555 7.05 -37.55 7.04
CA ALA A 555 8.03 -38.60 7.28
C ALA A 555 9.03 -38.22 8.37
N GLU A 556 9.53 -36.98 8.36
CA GLU A 556 10.43 -36.44 9.37
C GLU A 556 9.81 -36.50 10.76
N ALA A 557 8.51 -36.17 10.89
CA ALA A 557 7.81 -36.27 12.16
C ALA A 557 7.66 -37.71 12.68
N ILE A 558 7.38 -38.68 11.79
CA ILE A 558 7.32 -40.10 12.14
C ILE A 558 8.68 -40.60 12.61
N LEU A 559 9.76 -40.25 11.88
CA LEU A 559 11.13 -40.62 12.24
C LEU A 559 11.57 -40.00 13.56
N LEU A 560 11.24 -38.72 13.79
CA LEU A 560 11.52 -38.04 15.04
C LEU A 560 10.81 -38.71 16.23
N ARG A 561 9.52 -39.06 16.07
CA ARG A 561 8.75 -39.77 17.10
C ARG A 561 9.36 -41.14 17.42
N ALA A 562 9.75 -41.89 16.41
CA ALA A 562 10.43 -43.18 16.54
C ALA A 562 11.76 -43.04 17.30
N ALA A 563 12.60 -42.07 16.92
CA ALA A 563 13.87 -41.80 17.59
C ALA A 563 13.70 -41.39 19.07
N ARG A 564 12.66 -40.63 19.42
CA ARG A 564 12.38 -40.23 20.80
C ARG A 564 11.82 -41.34 21.68
N THR A 565 11.09 -42.29 21.10
CA THR A 565 10.43 -43.39 21.82
C THR A 565 11.21 -44.70 21.79
N ASN A 566 12.36 -44.73 21.10
CA ASN A 566 13.11 -45.95 20.79
C ASN A 566 12.25 -47.04 20.14
N GLN A 567 11.25 -46.65 19.36
CA GLN A 567 10.36 -47.55 18.63
C GLN A 567 10.74 -47.59 17.14
N ARG A 568 10.32 -48.64 16.43
CA ARG A 568 10.48 -48.70 14.97
C ARG A 568 9.50 -47.72 14.29
N PRO A 569 9.93 -46.95 13.28
CA PRO A 569 9.04 -46.06 12.56
C PRO A 569 8.03 -46.88 11.74
N ASN A 570 6.74 -46.61 11.93
CA ASN A 570 5.66 -47.27 11.19
C ASN A 570 5.26 -46.41 9.98
N PHE A 571 5.43 -46.96 8.78
CA PHE A 571 5.02 -46.34 7.51
C PHE A 571 3.86 -47.09 6.83
N ASP A 572 3.24 -48.05 7.52
CA ASP A 572 2.23 -48.94 6.94
C ASP A 572 0.96 -48.15 6.60
N GLY A 573 0.49 -48.31 5.36
CA GLY A 573 -0.68 -47.60 4.83
C GLY A 573 -0.40 -46.16 4.41
N LEU A 574 0.87 -45.75 4.30
CA LEU A 574 1.27 -44.44 3.77
C LEU A 574 1.78 -44.54 2.33
N PRO A 575 1.74 -43.43 1.56
CA PRO A 575 2.34 -43.38 0.23
C PRO A 575 3.85 -43.68 0.25
N GLU A 576 4.41 -43.97 -0.91
CA GLU A 576 5.85 -44.21 -1.07
C GLU A 576 6.69 -43.03 -0.53
N LYS A 577 7.80 -43.32 0.13
CA LYS A 577 8.67 -42.29 0.70
C LYS A 577 9.28 -41.46 -0.42
N ASP A 578 9.19 -40.14 -0.28
CA ASP A 578 9.95 -39.22 -1.13
C ASP A 578 11.47 -39.54 -1.06
N PRO A 579 12.20 -39.57 -2.18
CA PRO A 579 13.64 -39.86 -2.21
C PRO A 579 14.48 -38.98 -1.29
N SER A 580 14.05 -37.73 -1.04
CA SER A 580 14.75 -36.82 -0.11
C SER A 580 14.82 -37.35 1.32
N ILE A 581 13.82 -38.16 1.74
CA ILE A 581 13.75 -38.77 3.08
C ILE A 581 14.81 -39.85 3.27
N LEU A 582 15.18 -40.56 2.19
CA LEU A 582 16.22 -41.59 2.22
C LEU A 582 17.59 -41.00 2.60
N ILE A 583 17.78 -39.71 2.36
CA ILE A 583 19.01 -38.98 2.70
C ILE A 583 18.84 -38.27 4.05
N SER A 584 17.73 -37.54 4.24
CA SER A 584 17.54 -36.71 5.44
C SER A 584 17.32 -37.53 6.71
N GLY A 585 16.69 -38.71 6.62
CA GLY A 585 16.44 -39.60 7.75
C GLY A 585 17.72 -40.11 8.43
N PRO A 586 18.60 -40.83 7.72
CA PRO A 586 19.87 -41.31 8.29
C PRO A 586 20.78 -40.17 8.78
N MET A 587 20.80 -39.05 8.04
CA MET A 587 21.55 -37.86 8.44
C MET A 587 21.03 -37.28 9.76
N PHE A 588 19.71 -37.18 9.93
CA PHE A 588 19.11 -36.76 11.18
C PHE A 588 19.49 -37.67 12.34
N VAL A 589 19.35 -39.00 12.18
CA VAL A 589 19.68 -39.96 13.25
C VAL A 589 21.15 -39.82 13.68
N ARG A 590 22.07 -39.68 12.73
CA ARG A 590 23.49 -39.45 13.03
C ARG A 590 23.70 -38.17 13.84
N LEU A 591 23.13 -37.05 13.39
CA LEU A 591 23.29 -35.76 14.09
C LEU A 591 22.64 -35.77 15.47
N TYR A 592 21.47 -36.41 15.59
CA TYR A 592 20.76 -36.56 16.86
C TYR A 592 21.58 -37.38 17.85
N GLU A 593 22.10 -38.55 17.47
CA GLU A 593 22.93 -39.36 18.37
C GLU A 593 24.22 -38.66 18.80
N GLN A 594 24.83 -37.88 17.90
CA GLN A 594 26.05 -37.12 18.20
C GLN A 594 25.83 -35.97 19.20
N HIS A 595 24.66 -35.31 19.15
CA HIS A 595 24.43 -34.06 19.86
C HIS A 595 23.20 -34.06 20.77
N LYS A 596 22.54 -35.20 21.03
CA LYS A 596 21.32 -35.28 21.87
C LYS A 596 21.49 -34.75 23.30
N ALA A 597 22.73 -34.71 23.81
CA ALA A 597 23.05 -34.16 25.14
C ALA A 597 23.19 -32.63 25.14
N ASP A 598 23.44 -32.00 23.98
CA ASP A 598 23.64 -30.56 23.82
C ASP A 598 22.65 -30.01 22.77
N LEU A 599 21.52 -29.51 23.26
CA LEU A 599 20.43 -29.00 22.43
C LEU A 599 20.86 -27.81 21.53
N PRO A 600 21.62 -26.81 22.02
CA PRO A 600 22.24 -25.80 21.17
C PRO A 600 23.11 -26.37 20.04
N ALA A 601 24.01 -27.31 20.33
CA ALA A 601 24.88 -27.90 19.32
C ALA A 601 24.10 -28.70 18.26
N LEU A 602 23.08 -29.45 18.69
CA LEU A 602 22.17 -30.17 17.80
C LEU A 602 21.43 -29.19 16.88
N GLN A 603 20.90 -28.09 17.42
CA GLN A 603 20.19 -27.08 16.64
C GLN A 603 21.10 -26.44 15.58
N ALA A 604 22.36 -26.12 15.93
CA ALA A 604 23.32 -25.55 15.00
C ALA A 604 23.68 -26.52 13.86
N ALA A 605 23.89 -27.81 14.17
CA ALA A 605 24.15 -28.84 13.18
C ALA A 605 22.97 -29.04 12.22
N LEU A 606 21.73 -29.07 12.75
CA LEU A 606 20.51 -29.14 11.94
C LEU A 606 20.30 -27.88 11.09
N ALA A 607 20.68 -26.70 11.58
CA ALA A 607 20.59 -25.46 10.82
C ALA A 607 21.56 -25.43 9.62
N ARG A 608 22.68 -26.16 9.71
CA ARG A 608 23.67 -26.25 8.63
C ARG A 608 23.29 -27.28 7.58
N GLU A 609 22.93 -28.48 8.00
CA GLU A 609 22.75 -29.64 7.09
C GLU A 609 21.29 -29.84 6.66
N LEU A 610 20.32 -29.50 7.52
CA LEU A 610 18.90 -29.83 7.35
C LEU A 610 18.01 -28.58 7.50
N ARG A 611 18.49 -27.42 7.03
CA ARG A 611 17.73 -26.17 7.08
C ARG A 611 16.41 -26.32 6.31
N GLY A 612 15.32 -25.95 6.96
CA GLY A 612 13.98 -26.04 6.38
C GLY A 612 13.29 -27.39 6.55
N SER A 613 13.93 -28.35 7.21
CA SER A 613 13.29 -29.59 7.68
C SER A 613 12.43 -29.35 8.92
N TYR A 614 11.52 -30.28 9.19
CA TYR A 614 10.77 -30.31 10.44
C TYR A 614 11.69 -30.52 11.65
N TYR A 615 12.77 -31.29 11.52
CA TYR A 615 13.75 -31.49 12.59
C TYR A 615 14.33 -30.15 13.07
N TRP A 616 14.78 -29.32 12.13
CA TRP A 616 15.34 -28.01 12.44
C TRP A 616 14.31 -27.11 13.15
N TYR A 617 13.07 -27.08 12.66
CA TYR A 617 11.99 -26.32 13.31
C TYR A 617 11.74 -26.82 14.74
N TYR A 618 11.63 -28.14 14.94
CA TYR A 618 11.28 -28.77 16.21
C TYR A 618 12.25 -28.38 17.33
N PHE A 619 13.55 -28.52 17.08
CA PHE A 619 14.58 -28.22 18.08
C PHE A 619 14.82 -26.72 18.24
N THR A 620 14.63 -25.91 17.19
CA THR A 620 14.67 -24.45 17.31
C THR A 620 13.54 -23.93 18.20
N ALA A 621 12.32 -24.41 18.01
CA ALA A 621 11.19 -24.05 18.85
C ALA A 621 11.35 -24.54 20.30
N MET A 622 11.95 -25.72 20.51
CA MET A 622 12.28 -26.24 21.84
C MET A 622 13.26 -25.34 22.59
N LEU A 623 14.34 -24.92 21.93
CA LEU A 623 15.36 -24.05 22.51
C LEU A 623 14.82 -22.65 22.82
N GLN A 624 13.88 -22.13 22.01
CA GLN A 624 13.24 -20.84 22.30
C GLN A 624 12.37 -20.89 23.56
N GLU A 625 11.63 -21.98 23.78
CA GLU A 625 10.80 -22.13 24.97
C GLU A 625 11.61 -22.32 26.25
N SER A 626 12.73 -23.07 26.20
CA SER A 626 13.60 -23.21 27.38
C SER A 626 14.16 -21.86 27.82
N LYS A 627 14.60 -21.02 26.86
CA LYS A 627 15.08 -19.66 27.13
C LYS A 627 13.99 -18.75 27.71
N LEU A 628 12.76 -18.85 27.23
CA LEU A 628 11.64 -18.07 27.76
C LEU A 628 11.27 -18.52 29.18
N ALA A 629 11.34 -19.82 29.47
CA ALA A 629 11.07 -20.37 30.80
C ALA A 629 12.14 -19.90 31.81
N GLU A 630 13.42 -19.93 31.44
CA GLU A 630 14.52 -19.39 32.24
C GLU A 630 14.32 -17.89 32.54
N GLN A 631 14.01 -17.09 31.53
CA GLN A 631 13.73 -15.64 31.69
C GLN A 631 12.50 -15.32 32.54
N SER A 632 11.52 -16.23 32.61
CA SER A 632 10.35 -16.09 33.47
C SER A 632 10.57 -16.58 34.91
N SER A 633 11.62 -17.37 35.15
CA SER A 633 12.01 -17.84 36.47
C SER A 633 12.94 -16.86 37.19
N ASP A 634 13.63 -16.00 36.44
CA ASP A 634 14.50 -14.92 36.95
C ASP A 634 13.75 -13.58 37.21
N ARG A 635 12.43 -13.54 36.98
CA ARG A 635 11.53 -12.43 37.32
C ARG A 635 10.56 -12.84 38.41
#